data_AF-A0A9P6ZF55-F1
#
_entry.id   AF-A0A9P6ZF55-F1
#
_cell.length_a   1.000
_cell.length_b   1.000
_cell.length_c   1.000
_cell.angle_alpha   90.00
_cell.angle_beta   90.00
_cell.angle_gamma   90.00
#
_symmetry.space_group_name_H-M   'P 1'
#
loop_
_entity.id
_entity.type
_entity.pdbx_description
1 polymer ?
#
loop_
_entity_poly.entity_id
_entity_poly.type
_entity_poly.pdbx_seq_one_letter_code
_entity_poly.pdbx_strand_id
1 'polypeptide(L)'
;MGINHPVLASFLCPISALADFNRDPVLAQKWMEIRWICMTLIDFPTFLWAGNPPGSRYNEDMMSEGLFQCYFLERVSHIFTGPSTALGDDSCATHLCNASLHDMTTVEAEHIAYACVQ
;
A
#
# COMPACT_ATOMS: atom_id res chain seq x y z
N MET A 1 -3.43 -18.44 -0.42
CA MET A 1 -3.55 -16.99 -0.10
C MET A 1 -2.45 -16.24 -0.83
N GLY A 2 -2.72 -15.03 -1.32
CA GLY A 2 -1.89 -14.33 -2.31
C GLY A 2 -2.66 -14.12 -3.61
N ILE A 3 -2.02 -14.27 -4.77
CA ILE A 3 -2.66 -14.12 -6.10
C ILE A 3 -3.86 -15.05 -6.35
N ASN A 4 -4.00 -16.12 -5.56
CA ASN A 4 -5.14 -17.05 -5.65
C ASN A 4 -6.42 -16.49 -5.02
N HIS A 5 -6.36 -15.34 -4.33
CA HIS A 5 -7.54 -14.68 -3.77
C HIS A 5 -7.82 -13.40 -4.57
N PRO A 6 -9.04 -13.21 -5.14
CA PRO A 6 -9.28 -12.13 -6.11
C PRO A 6 -8.95 -10.72 -5.62
N VAL A 7 -9.25 -10.43 -4.35
CA VAL A 7 -8.96 -9.11 -3.75
C VAL A 7 -7.46 -8.93 -3.51
N LEU A 8 -6.74 -9.98 -3.11
CA LEU A 8 -5.30 -9.86 -2.87
C LEU A 8 -4.53 -9.83 -4.20
N ALA A 9 -5.03 -10.52 -5.22
CA ALA A 9 -4.50 -10.48 -6.57
C ALA A 9 -4.58 -9.07 -7.17
N SER A 10 -5.70 -8.36 -6.98
CA SER A 10 -5.82 -6.98 -7.47
C SER A 10 -4.83 -6.04 -6.77
N PHE A 11 -4.59 -6.25 -5.47
CA PHE A 11 -3.64 -5.45 -4.68
C PHE A 11 -2.19 -5.70 -5.08
N LEU A 12 -1.86 -6.94 -5.44
CA LEU A 12 -0.53 -7.37 -5.88
C LEU A 12 -0.31 -7.21 -7.40
N CYS A 13 -1.32 -6.80 -8.15
CA CYS A 13 -1.20 -6.52 -9.58
C CYS A 13 -0.21 -5.37 -9.81
N PRO A 14 0.67 -5.44 -10.84
CA PRO A 14 1.37 -4.24 -11.29
C PRO A 14 0.36 -3.14 -11.62
N ILE A 15 0.64 -1.91 -11.18
CA ILE A 15 -0.28 -0.79 -11.40
C ILE A 15 -0.60 -0.58 -12.89
N SER A 16 0.37 -0.85 -13.76
CA SER A 16 0.25 -0.80 -15.23
C SER A 16 -0.76 -1.81 -15.80
N ALA A 17 -1.02 -2.91 -15.10
CA ALA A 17 -1.98 -3.95 -15.51
C ALA A 17 -3.32 -3.85 -14.76
N LEU A 18 -3.51 -2.83 -13.91
CA LEU A 18 -4.73 -2.68 -13.11
C LEU A 18 -5.98 -2.54 -13.98
N ALA A 19 -5.89 -1.78 -15.08
CA ALA A 19 -7.01 -1.58 -15.99
C ALA A 19 -7.48 -2.89 -16.64
N ASP A 20 -6.54 -3.74 -17.07
CA ASP A 20 -6.83 -5.06 -17.62
C ASP A 20 -7.40 -5.99 -16.54
N PHE A 21 -6.85 -5.93 -15.32
CA PHE A 21 -7.38 -6.67 -14.18
C PHE A 21 -8.82 -6.28 -13.86
N ASN A 22 -9.16 -4.99 -13.87
CA ASN A 22 -10.52 -4.52 -13.62
C ASN A 22 -11.50 -4.93 -14.72
N ARG A 23 -11.03 -5.07 -15.96
CA ARG A 23 -11.84 -5.53 -17.09
C ARG A 23 -12.17 -7.01 -16.98
N ASP A 24 -11.18 -7.86 -16.70
CA ASP A 24 -11.37 -9.31 -16.52
C ASP A 24 -10.43 -9.85 -15.42
N PRO A 25 -10.88 -9.86 -14.16
CA PRO A 25 -10.08 -10.30 -13.03
C PRO A 25 -9.66 -11.77 -13.11
N VAL A 26 -10.48 -12.62 -13.74
CA VAL A 26 -10.24 -14.06 -13.84
C VAL A 26 -9.14 -14.34 -14.85
N LEU A 27 -9.19 -13.67 -16.01
CA LEU A 27 -8.16 -13.79 -17.02
C LEU A 27 -6.84 -13.17 -16.56
N ALA A 28 -6.89 -11.99 -15.94
CA ALA A 28 -5.70 -11.33 -15.42
C ALA A 28 -5.01 -12.17 -14.33
N GLN A 29 -5.76 -12.82 -13.42
CA GLN A 29 -5.19 -13.77 -12.46
C GLN A 29 -4.47 -14.93 -13.16
N LYS A 30 -5.09 -15.55 -14.17
CA LYS A 30 -4.42 -16.59 -14.96
C LYS A 30 -3.15 -16.09 -15.62
N TRP A 31 -3.16 -14.86 -16.15
CA TRP A 31 -1.98 -14.22 -16.74
C TRP A 31 -0.87 -13.98 -15.72
N MET A 32 -1.20 -13.64 -14.47
CA MET A 32 -0.22 -13.53 -13.39
C MET A 32 0.35 -14.91 -13.00
N GLU A 33 -0.49 -15.95 -12.95
CA GLU A 33 -0.06 -17.32 -12.65
C GLU A 33 0.93 -17.87 -13.69
N ILE A 34 0.66 -17.65 -14.98
CA ILE A 34 1.54 -18.09 -16.07
C ILE A 34 2.70 -17.10 -16.35
N ARG A 35 2.82 -16.03 -15.55
CA ARG A 35 3.83 -14.95 -15.68
C ARG A 35 3.79 -14.19 -17.02
N TRP A 36 2.61 -14.04 -17.59
CA TRP A 36 2.38 -13.13 -18.71
C TRP A 36 2.37 -11.67 -18.23
N ILE A 37 1.68 -11.40 -17.11
CA ILE A 37 1.85 -10.15 -16.36
C ILE A 37 3.05 -10.36 -15.44
N CYS A 38 4.19 -9.77 -15.82
CA CYS A 38 5.41 -9.77 -15.01
C CYS A 38 5.52 -8.46 -14.22
N MET A 39 5.98 -8.56 -12.97
CA MET A 39 6.40 -7.43 -12.18
C MET A 39 7.92 -7.33 -12.23
N THR A 40 8.44 -6.29 -12.85
CA THR A 40 9.88 -5.98 -12.84
C THR A 40 10.26 -5.14 -11.61
N LEU A 41 11.54 -4.84 -11.43
CA LEU A 41 12.02 -4.01 -10.31
C LEU A 41 11.47 -2.57 -10.32
N ILE A 42 10.93 -2.11 -11.45
CA ILE A 42 10.32 -0.79 -11.59
C ILE A 42 8.79 -0.83 -11.53
N ASP A 43 8.21 -2.03 -11.55
CA ASP A 43 6.77 -2.21 -11.45
C ASP A 43 6.37 -2.31 -9.99
N PHE A 44 5.52 -1.38 -9.58
CA PHE A 44 5.00 -1.34 -8.22
C PHE A 44 3.60 -1.94 -8.15
N PRO A 45 3.29 -2.67 -7.06
CA PRO A 45 1.97 -3.23 -6.86
C PRO A 45 0.92 -2.15 -6.59
N THR A 46 -0.31 -2.43 -6.98
CA THR A 46 -1.46 -1.52 -6.84
C THR A 46 -1.67 -0.99 -5.43
N PHE A 47 -1.41 -1.83 -4.42
CA PHE A 47 -1.62 -1.45 -3.01
C PHE A 47 -0.74 -0.29 -2.55
N LEU A 48 0.26 0.15 -3.32
CA LEU A 48 1.03 1.33 -2.96
C LEU A 48 0.31 2.63 -3.29
N TRP A 49 -0.66 2.64 -4.19
CA TRP A 49 -1.39 3.86 -4.55
C TRP A 49 -2.66 4.08 -3.74
N ALA A 50 -2.95 5.36 -3.47
CA ALA A 50 -4.17 5.82 -2.85
C ALA A 50 -5.44 5.32 -3.57
N GLY A 51 -6.53 5.30 -2.81
CA GLY A 51 -7.86 4.95 -3.29
C GLY A 51 -8.49 3.80 -2.52
N ASN A 52 -9.78 3.59 -2.76
CA ASN A 52 -10.51 2.43 -2.25
C ASN A 52 -11.44 1.91 -3.36
N PRO A 53 -11.09 0.80 -4.03
CA PRO A 53 -9.92 -0.06 -3.78
C PRO A 53 -8.58 0.66 -4.10
N PRO A 54 -7.43 0.18 -3.55
CA PRO A 54 -6.10 0.74 -3.84
C PRO A 54 -5.82 0.88 -5.33
N GLY A 55 -5.09 1.94 -5.70
CA GLY A 55 -4.80 2.29 -7.10
C GLY A 55 -5.97 2.82 -7.91
N SER A 56 -7.19 2.91 -7.35
CA SER A 56 -8.32 3.57 -8.04
C SER A 56 -8.09 5.06 -8.33
N ARG A 57 -7.13 5.70 -7.65
CA ARG A 57 -6.71 7.09 -7.90
C ARG A 57 -5.39 7.19 -8.66
N TYR A 58 -4.93 6.10 -9.28
CA TYR A 58 -3.72 6.12 -10.08
C TYR A 58 -3.89 7.02 -11.31
N ASN A 59 -2.88 7.85 -11.54
CA ASN A 59 -2.80 8.76 -12.65
C ASN A 59 -1.52 8.44 -13.44
N GLU A 60 -1.68 7.95 -14.68
CA GLU A 60 -0.54 7.59 -15.54
C GLU A 60 0.34 8.80 -15.88
N ASP A 61 -0.24 9.99 -16.00
CA ASP A 61 0.49 11.23 -16.30
C ASP A 61 1.30 11.72 -15.08
N MET A 62 0.91 11.31 -13.87
CA MET A 62 1.54 11.68 -12.60
C MET A 62 1.67 10.47 -11.68
N MET A 63 2.54 9.51 -12.04
CA MET A 63 2.66 8.24 -11.31
C MET A 63 3.00 8.39 -9.82
N SER A 64 3.67 9.47 -9.39
CA SER A 64 3.97 9.71 -7.97
C SER A 64 2.76 10.14 -7.15
N GLU A 65 1.69 10.60 -7.80
CA GLU A 65 0.48 11.06 -7.14
C GLU A 65 -0.18 9.90 -6.39
N GLY A 66 -0.39 10.07 -5.08
CA GLY A 66 -0.99 9.04 -4.23
C GLY A 66 -0.10 7.82 -3.95
N LEU A 67 1.15 7.78 -4.43
CA LEU A 67 2.09 6.71 -4.11
C LEU A 67 2.41 6.70 -2.60
N PHE A 68 2.43 5.51 -2.01
CA PHE A 68 2.50 5.22 -0.57
C PHE A 68 1.35 5.76 0.28
N GLN A 69 0.30 6.35 -0.29
CA GLN A 69 -0.83 6.95 0.45
C GLN A 69 -2.01 5.97 0.64
N CYS A 70 -1.70 4.69 0.84
CA CYS A 70 -2.66 3.59 0.98
C CYS A 70 -2.55 2.97 2.39
N TYR A 71 -2.95 1.71 2.56
CA TYR A 71 -2.71 0.85 3.74
C TYR A 71 -1.25 0.81 4.19
N PHE A 72 -0.30 1.21 3.34
CA PHE A 72 1.09 1.39 3.76
C PHE A 72 1.24 2.49 4.83
N LEU A 73 0.48 3.60 4.75
CA LEU A 73 0.49 4.64 5.79
C LEU A 73 0.02 4.10 7.14
N GLU A 74 -0.97 3.21 7.14
CA GLU A 74 -1.47 2.58 8.37
C GLU A 74 -0.35 1.77 9.04
N ARG A 75 0.45 1.03 8.25
CA ARG A 75 1.65 0.34 8.75
C ARG A 75 2.69 1.32 9.31
N VAL A 76 2.95 2.43 8.63
CA VAL A 76 3.87 3.46 9.13
C VAL A 76 3.37 4.00 10.46
N SER A 77 2.08 4.34 10.57
CA SER A 77 1.46 4.78 11.81
C SER A 77 1.59 3.73 12.93
N HIS A 78 1.40 2.44 12.64
CA HIS A 78 1.61 1.37 13.64
C HIS A 78 3.02 1.38 14.25
N ILE A 79 4.05 1.74 13.49
CA ILE A 79 5.45 1.79 13.95
C ILE A 79 5.67 2.98 14.91
N PHE A 80 5.06 4.12 14.62
CA PHE A 80 5.35 5.37 15.36
C PHE A 80 4.33 5.69 16.47
N THR A 81 3.04 5.36 16.29
CA THR A 81 1.96 5.70 17.25
C THR A 81 1.42 4.49 18.00
N GLY A 82 1.58 3.29 17.45
CA GLY A 82 1.02 2.04 17.96
C GLY A 82 -0.30 1.62 17.28
N PRO A 83 -0.73 0.34 17.44
CA PRO A 83 -1.86 -0.25 16.71
C PRO A 83 -3.20 0.46 16.88
N SER A 84 -3.64 0.68 18.11
CA SER A 84 -4.93 1.33 18.40
C SER A 84 -4.98 2.75 17.85
N THR A 85 -3.94 3.54 18.13
CA THR A 85 -3.86 4.95 17.71
C THR A 85 -3.86 5.11 16.19
N ALA A 86 -3.22 4.21 15.45
CA ALA A 86 -3.17 4.30 13.98
C ALA A 86 -4.54 4.06 13.32
N LEU A 87 -5.40 3.27 13.97
CA LEU A 87 -6.79 3.04 13.55
C LEU A 87 -7.74 4.15 14.00
N GLY A 88 -7.23 5.15 14.75
CA GLY A 88 -8.01 6.26 15.30
C GLY A 88 -8.67 5.96 16.64
N ASP A 89 -8.37 4.81 17.25
CA ASP A 89 -8.81 4.51 18.62
C ASP A 89 -7.94 5.23 19.65
N ASP A 90 -8.48 5.39 20.86
CA ASP A 90 -7.72 5.95 21.98
C ASP A 90 -6.48 5.09 22.30
N SER A 91 -5.38 5.75 22.65
CA SER A 91 -4.17 5.05 23.04
C SER A 91 -4.36 4.33 24.37
N CYS A 92 -4.17 3.01 24.36
CA CYS A 92 -4.11 2.18 25.57
C CYS A 92 -2.70 2.12 26.18
N ALA A 93 -1.72 2.85 25.63
CA ALA A 93 -0.33 2.78 26.06
C ALA A 93 -0.05 3.68 27.27
N THR A 94 0.70 3.16 28.24
CA THR A 94 1.15 3.92 29.42
C THR A 94 2.36 4.80 29.13
N HIS A 95 3.05 4.55 28.02
CA HIS A 95 4.24 5.28 27.59
C HIS A 95 3.94 6.13 26.36
N LEU A 96 4.66 7.26 26.22
CA LEU A 96 4.61 8.09 25.02
C LEU A 96 5.04 7.26 23.80
N CYS A 97 4.33 7.45 22.68
CA CYS A 97 4.67 6.80 21.42
C CYS A 97 5.88 7.50 20.75
N ASN A 98 6.52 6.81 19.82
CA ASN A 98 7.69 7.34 19.11
C ASN A 98 7.36 8.62 18.33
N ALA A 99 6.14 8.73 17.78
CA ALA A 99 5.70 9.95 17.12
C ALA A 99 5.74 11.15 18.08
N SER A 100 5.23 11.00 19.31
CA SER A 100 5.28 12.07 20.32
C SER A 100 6.69 12.33 20.85
N LEU A 101 7.54 11.31 20.96
CA LEU A 101 8.94 11.47 21.39
C LEU A 101 9.79 12.26 20.39
N HIS A 102 9.42 12.21 19.11
CA HIS A 102 10.12 12.87 18.01
C HIS A 102 9.35 14.08 17.44
N ASP A 103 8.30 14.55 18.12
CA ASP A 103 7.45 15.66 17.68
C ASP A 103 6.91 15.51 16.24
N MET A 104 6.62 14.27 15.84
CA MET A 104 6.12 13.95 14.50
C MET A 104 4.65 14.32 14.37
N THR A 105 4.33 15.28 13.51
CA THR A 105 2.96 15.68 13.17
C THR A 105 2.47 15.13 11.83
N THR A 106 3.39 14.74 10.95
CA THR A 106 3.13 14.27 9.60
C THR A 106 4.04 13.12 9.24
N VAL A 107 3.56 12.22 8.37
CA VAL A 107 4.40 11.18 7.76
C VAL A 107 5.20 11.80 6.62
N GLU A 108 6.50 11.56 6.63
CA GLU A 108 7.45 12.04 5.61
C GLU A 108 8.12 10.85 4.91
N ALA A 109 8.86 11.12 3.84
CA ALA A 109 9.48 10.07 3.02
C ALA A 109 10.48 9.20 3.80
N GLU A 110 11.16 9.80 4.77
CA GLU A 110 12.14 9.17 5.67
C GLU A 110 11.46 8.12 6.56
N HIS A 111 10.25 8.42 7.04
CA HIS A 111 9.45 7.51 7.86
C HIS A 111 8.97 6.31 7.04
N ILE A 112 8.60 6.54 5.78
CA ILE A 112 8.26 5.48 4.81
C ILE A 112 9.48 4.61 4.53
N ALA A 113 10.65 5.22 4.27
CA ALA A 113 11.89 4.50 4.04
C ALA A 113 12.29 3.63 5.23
N TYR A 114 12.15 4.15 6.45
CA TYR A 114 12.37 3.38 7.68
C TYR A 114 11.44 2.15 7.77
N ALA A 115 10.15 2.34 7.49
CA ALA A 115 9.16 1.25 7.52
C ALA A 115 9.41 0.15 6.47
N CYS A 116 10.11 0.47 5.36
CA CYS A 116 10.52 -0.50 4.35
C CYS A 116 11.69 -1.39 4.78
N VAL A 117 12.52 -0.92 5.72
CA VAL A 117 13.68 -1.67 6.23
C VAL A 117 13.32 -2.58 7.40
N GLN A 118 12.23 -2.27 8.11
CA GLN A 118 11.79 -2.96 9.32
C GLN A 118 10.86 -4.16 9.04
#